data_AF-A0A662ED81-F1
#
_entry.id   AF-A0A662ED81-F1
#
_cell.length_a   1.000
_cell.length_b   1.000
_cell.length_c   1.000
_cell.angle_alpha   90.00
_cell.angle_beta   90.00
_cell.angle_gamma   90.00
#
_symmetry.space_group_name_H-M   'P 1'
#
loop_
_entity.id
_entity.type
_entity.pdbx_description
1 polymer ?
#
loop_
_entity_poly.entity_id
_entity_poly.type
_entity_poly.pdbx_seq_one_letter_code
_entity_poly.pdbx_strand_id
1 'polypeptide(L)'
;MLSWSKGEVTNSETINYRTHKPERGGLYAEEIFGPENDYECACGKYKGKKFEGITCEKCGVLVTDSSVRRVNMGHIKLASPVVHFWYLKGVASPLSRLLGIKRRDLRRIAYYETETSREDLYIVTSSSSPKVKLGETLYGTEVRILSGAYTFQVERAFLVTAAPKVVAEEANTALIEERKLQTGEPFRVVVVGKHEYPVTMDTELYVEDGEEVGEGQLICERPTGEVCSQTMFEMLSARYLGVEGQPITETVDNLAFLVTRVKG
;
A
#
# COMPACT_ATOMS: atom_id res chain seq x y z
N MET A 1 -28.00 15.91 6.91
CA MET A 1 -26.95 16.74 7.55
C MET A 1 -26.75 18.04 6.79
N LEU A 2 -26.47 18.01 5.48
CA LEU A 2 -26.33 19.22 4.66
C LEU A 2 -27.60 20.10 4.60
N SER A 3 -28.79 19.49 4.69
CA SER A 3 -30.07 20.20 4.69
C SER A 3 -30.27 21.19 5.85
N TRP A 4 -29.58 20.99 6.98
CA TRP A 4 -29.66 21.88 8.14
C TRP A 4 -28.53 22.92 8.15
N SER A 5 -27.49 22.68 7.36
CA SER A 5 -26.31 23.51 7.35
C SER A 5 -26.57 24.83 6.62
N LYS A 6 -25.98 25.90 7.15
CA LYS A 6 -25.99 27.25 6.55
C LYS A 6 -24.66 27.61 5.88
N GLY A 7 -23.65 26.76 6.02
CA GLY A 7 -22.33 26.98 5.43
C GLY A 7 -21.30 25.96 5.89
N GLU A 8 -20.18 25.89 5.17
CA GLU A 8 -19.03 25.06 5.52
C GLU A 8 -18.04 25.88 6.36
N VAL A 9 -17.65 25.34 7.51
CA VAL A 9 -16.54 25.88 8.32
C VAL A 9 -15.25 25.37 7.71
N THR A 10 -14.44 26.27 7.15
CA THR A 10 -13.25 25.92 6.35
C THR A 10 -11.95 26.14 7.11
N ASN A 11 -11.94 26.99 8.14
CA ASN A 11 -10.77 27.25 8.96
C ASN A 11 -11.10 27.12 10.46
N SER A 12 -10.05 26.91 11.26
CA SER A 12 -10.14 26.78 12.72
C SER A 12 -10.11 28.13 13.46
N GLU A 13 -10.09 29.24 12.72
CA GLU A 13 -10.03 30.56 13.32
C GLU A 13 -11.33 30.87 14.05
N THR A 14 -11.21 31.66 15.12
CA THR A 14 -12.34 31.99 16.00
C THR A 14 -12.72 33.44 15.86
N ILE A 15 -12.03 34.31 16.60
CA ILE A 15 -12.20 35.76 16.61
C ILE A 15 -10.85 36.43 16.43
N ASN A 16 -10.84 37.57 15.75
CA ASN A 16 -9.64 38.37 15.61
C ASN A 16 -9.27 38.99 16.97
N TYR A 17 -8.01 38.86 17.39
CA TYR A 17 -7.58 39.39 18.68
C TYR A 17 -7.57 40.92 18.79
N ARG A 18 -7.49 41.66 17.65
CA ARG A 18 -7.48 43.13 17.64
C ARG A 18 -8.87 43.71 17.51
N THR A 19 -9.66 43.18 16.57
CA THR A 19 -10.98 43.73 16.26
C THR A 19 -12.10 43.09 17.07
N HIS A 20 -11.82 41.97 17.75
CA HIS A 20 -12.79 41.13 18.44
C HIS A 20 -13.93 40.62 17.55
N LYS A 21 -13.79 40.75 16.23
CA LYS A 21 -14.78 40.28 15.26
C LYS A 21 -14.55 38.82 14.88
N PRO A 22 -15.61 38.04 14.60
CA PRO A 22 -15.48 36.70 14.05
C PRO A 22 -14.70 36.68 12.74
N GLU A 23 -13.83 35.68 12.60
CA GLU A 23 -13.10 35.46 11.35
C GLU A 23 -13.99 34.78 10.31
N ARG A 24 -13.82 35.18 9.04
CA ARG A 24 -14.61 34.67 7.91
C ARG A 24 -14.28 33.19 7.66
N GLY A 25 -15.30 32.36 7.47
CA GLY A 25 -15.16 30.90 7.30
C GLY A 25 -14.73 30.14 8.56
N GLY A 26 -14.59 30.82 9.70
CA GLY A 26 -14.22 30.24 10.98
C GLY A 26 -15.39 29.75 11.82
N LEU A 27 -15.10 29.38 13.06
CA LEU A 27 -16.06 28.75 13.98
C LEU A 27 -17.19 29.67 14.43
N TYR A 28 -17.05 30.98 14.27
CA TYR A 28 -18.05 31.99 14.66
C TYR A 28 -18.54 32.85 13.48
N ALA A 29 -18.17 32.48 12.26
CA ALA A 29 -18.41 33.23 11.03
C ALA A 29 -19.88 33.68 10.88
N GLU A 30 -20.09 34.99 10.72
CA GLU A 30 -21.43 35.57 10.66
C GLU A 30 -22.20 35.17 9.39
N GLU A 31 -21.50 34.89 8.29
CA GLU A 31 -22.11 34.43 7.05
C GLU A 31 -22.66 32.99 7.15
N ILE A 32 -22.19 32.21 8.13
CA ILE A 32 -22.68 30.85 8.40
C ILE A 32 -23.74 30.87 9.49
N PHE A 33 -23.42 31.46 10.65
CA PHE A 33 -24.26 31.34 11.84
C PHE A 33 -25.28 32.47 11.96
N GLY A 34 -25.07 33.60 11.28
CA GLY A 34 -25.90 34.80 11.37
C GLY A 34 -25.19 35.97 12.07
N PRO A 35 -25.80 37.16 12.07
CA PRO A 35 -25.16 38.40 12.48
C PRO A 35 -24.90 38.46 13.99
N GLU A 36 -23.82 39.13 14.40
CA GLU A 36 -23.51 39.35 15.83
C GLU A 36 -24.51 40.30 16.50
N ASN A 37 -24.91 41.35 15.80
CA ASN A 37 -25.85 42.36 16.28
C ASN A 37 -27.18 42.26 15.53
N ASP A 38 -28.28 42.56 16.22
CA ASP A 38 -29.62 42.47 15.63
C ASP A 38 -29.76 43.37 14.41
N TYR A 39 -30.15 42.75 13.29
CA TYR A 39 -30.41 43.43 12.03
C TYR A 39 -29.23 44.27 11.52
N GLU A 40 -27.99 43.85 11.77
CA GLU A 40 -26.78 44.52 11.30
C GLU A 40 -25.81 43.52 10.67
N CYS A 41 -25.31 43.83 9.47
CA CYS A 41 -24.28 43.01 8.82
C CYS A 41 -22.87 43.36 9.32
N ALA A 42 -21.91 42.41 9.28
CA ALA A 42 -20.54 42.56 9.76
C ALA A 42 -19.79 43.84 9.29
N CYS A 43 -20.04 44.28 8.04
CA CYS A 43 -19.36 45.43 7.43
C CYS A 43 -20.07 46.78 7.69
N GLY A 44 -21.24 46.77 8.33
CA GLY A 44 -22.03 47.96 8.63
C GLY A 44 -22.79 48.59 7.45
N LYS A 45 -22.75 47.99 6.24
CA LYS A 45 -23.47 48.50 5.05
C LYS A 45 -24.99 48.52 5.27
N TYR A 46 -25.53 47.46 5.85
CA TYR A 46 -26.94 47.31 6.17
C TYR A 46 -27.13 47.27 7.69
N LYS A 47 -27.93 48.21 8.20
CA LYS A 47 -28.22 48.35 9.64
C LYS A 47 -29.69 48.71 9.87
N GLY A 48 -30.30 48.01 10.81
CA GLY A 48 -31.68 48.19 11.24
C GLY A 48 -32.66 47.26 10.53
N LYS A 49 -33.81 47.04 11.18
CA LYS A 49 -34.84 46.07 10.79
C LYS A 49 -35.40 46.23 9.38
N LYS A 50 -35.30 47.43 8.79
CA LYS A 50 -35.75 47.70 7.41
C LYS A 50 -35.03 46.86 6.33
N PHE A 51 -33.85 46.33 6.63
CA PHE A 51 -33.07 45.49 5.71
C PHE A 51 -33.15 44.00 6.06
N GLU A 52 -34.07 43.61 6.95
CA GLU A 52 -34.30 42.21 7.31
C GLU A 52 -34.52 41.33 6.07
N GLY A 53 -33.83 40.19 6.01
CA GLY A 53 -33.90 39.24 4.90
C GLY A 53 -32.92 39.52 3.75
N ILE A 54 -32.15 40.61 3.80
CA ILE A 54 -31.13 40.92 2.78
C ILE A 54 -29.79 40.31 3.17
N THR A 55 -29.17 39.58 2.24
CA THR A 55 -27.78 39.11 2.37
C THR A 55 -26.81 40.16 1.81
N CYS A 56 -25.85 40.59 2.61
CA CYS A 56 -24.90 41.60 2.19
C CYS A 56 -23.94 41.09 1.11
N GLU A 57 -23.84 41.78 -0.02
CA GLU A 57 -22.93 41.43 -1.13
C GLU A 57 -21.44 41.46 -0.74
N LYS A 58 -21.06 42.33 0.21
CA LYS A 58 -19.65 42.52 0.60
C LYS A 58 -19.18 41.49 1.63
N CYS A 59 -19.99 41.22 2.65
CA CYS A 59 -19.61 40.33 3.75
C CYS A 59 -20.34 38.98 3.76
N GLY A 60 -21.39 38.80 2.95
CA GLY A 60 -22.17 37.55 2.90
C GLY A 60 -23.13 37.33 4.06
N VAL A 61 -23.20 38.24 5.03
CA VAL A 61 -24.05 38.10 6.22
C VAL A 61 -25.51 38.42 5.88
N LEU A 62 -26.41 37.52 6.26
CA LEU A 62 -27.86 37.73 6.21
C LEU A 62 -28.29 38.64 7.36
N VAL A 63 -28.95 39.74 7.04
CA VAL A 63 -29.49 40.67 8.04
C VAL A 63 -30.75 40.07 8.65
N THR A 64 -30.66 39.68 9.92
CA THR A 64 -31.75 39.07 10.70
C THR A 64 -31.49 39.28 12.20
N ASP A 65 -32.34 38.73 13.06
CA ASP A 65 -32.18 38.77 14.51
C ASP A 65 -30.96 37.92 14.95
N SER A 66 -30.16 38.41 15.89
CA SER A 66 -28.93 37.70 16.34
C SER A 66 -29.23 36.35 16.99
N SER A 67 -30.48 36.12 17.46
CA SER A 67 -30.90 34.82 18.03
C SER A 67 -30.76 33.66 17.07
N VAL A 68 -30.72 33.89 15.75
CA VAL A 68 -30.52 32.82 14.76
C VAL A 68 -29.19 32.08 14.94
N ARG A 69 -28.18 32.72 15.55
CA ARG A 69 -26.88 32.11 15.87
C ARG A 69 -27.00 30.92 16.82
N ARG A 70 -28.11 30.80 17.55
CA ARG A 70 -28.40 29.69 18.47
C ARG A 70 -29.04 28.48 17.80
N VAL A 71 -29.51 28.63 16.56
CA VAL A 71 -30.25 27.59 15.82
C VAL A 71 -29.61 27.22 14.49
N ASN A 72 -28.89 28.14 13.84
CA ASN A 72 -28.20 27.88 12.59
C ASN A 72 -27.05 26.90 12.81
N MET A 73 -27.06 25.82 12.03
CA MET A 73 -26.01 24.81 12.07
C MET A 73 -24.95 25.09 11.00
N GLY A 74 -23.69 24.88 11.33
CA GLY A 74 -22.59 24.77 10.36
C GLY A 74 -22.27 23.29 10.08
N HIS A 75 -21.42 23.04 9.11
CA HIS A 75 -20.85 21.71 8.89
C HIS A 75 -19.39 21.78 8.46
N ILE A 76 -18.68 20.65 8.59
CA ILE A 76 -17.33 20.45 8.05
C ILE A 76 -17.42 19.33 7.03
N LYS A 77 -16.93 19.56 5.81
CA LYS A 77 -16.82 18.51 4.81
C LYS A 77 -15.54 17.72 5.06
N LEU A 78 -15.68 16.45 5.42
CA LEU A 78 -14.54 15.57 5.65
C LEU A 78 -13.94 15.11 4.32
N ALA A 79 -12.61 15.09 4.25
CA ALA A 79 -11.89 14.57 3.08
C ALA A 79 -12.05 13.04 2.92
N SER A 80 -12.19 12.33 4.04
CA SER A 80 -12.42 10.89 4.10
C SER A 80 -13.59 10.58 5.04
N PRO A 81 -14.45 9.60 4.74
CA PRO A 81 -15.52 9.20 5.63
C PRO A 81 -14.96 8.69 6.96
N VAL A 82 -15.64 9.04 8.05
CA VAL A 82 -15.30 8.58 9.41
C VAL A 82 -16.46 7.81 10.02
N VAL A 83 -16.13 6.90 10.93
CA VAL A 83 -17.14 6.15 11.69
C VAL A 83 -17.47 6.90 12.96
N HIS A 84 -18.76 7.13 13.22
CA HIS A 84 -19.18 7.74 14.47
C HIS A 84 -18.93 6.78 15.65
N PHE A 85 -18.19 7.25 16.65
CA PHE A 85 -17.63 6.44 17.74
C PHE A 85 -18.66 5.59 18.50
N TRP A 86 -19.89 6.08 18.68
CA TRP A 86 -20.98 5.33 19.34
C TRP A 86 -21.30 4.00 18.65
N TYR A 87 -21.21 3.93 17.32
CA TYR A 87 -21.46 2.69 16.59
C TYR A 87 -20.24 1.75 16.59
N LEU A 88 -19.04 2.27 16.91
CA LEU A 88 -17.80 1.52 16.97
C LEU A 88 -17.59 0.84 18.34
N LYS A 89 -17.52 1.62 19.44
CA LYS A 89 -17.14 1.12 20.78
C LYS A 89 -18.30 0.75 21.72
N GLY A 90 -19.55 0.97 21.34
CA GLY A 90 -20.71 0.68 22.21
C GLY A 90 -20.79 -0.79 22.67
N VAL A 91 -21.42 -1.04 23.83
CA VAL A 91 -21.57 -2.37 24.45
C VAL A 91 -22.14 -3.42 23.48
N ALA A 92 -23.01 -2.99 22.57
CA ALA A 92 -23.63 -3.83 21.55
C ALA A 92 -23.13 -3.57 20.11
N SER A 93 -22.06 -2.78 19.92
CA SER A 93 -21.50 -2.29 18.64
C SER A 93 -22.36 -2.64 17.42
N PRO A 94 -23.33 -1.78 17.05
CA PRO A 94 -24.27 -2.07 15.97
C PRO A 94 -23.57 -2.43 14.65
N LEU A 95 -22.43 -1.80 14.35
CA LEU A 95 -21.62 -2.12 13.16
C LEU A 95 -21.04 -3.53 13.20
N SER A 96 -20.52 -3.96 14.35
CA SER A 96 -19.99 -5.33 14.52
C SER A 96 -21.08 -6.38 14.26
N ARG A 97 -22.30 -6.15 14.77
CA ARG A 97 -23.44 -7.04 14.52
C ARG A 97 -23.87 -7.04 13.06
N LEU A 98 -23.92 -5.86 12.43
CA LEU A 98 -24.34 -5.71 11.04
C LEU A 98 -23.38 -6.40 10.07
N LEU A 99 -22.07 -6.27 10.31
CA LEU A 99 -21.03 -6.78 9.42
C LEU A 99 -20.62 -8.22 9.76
N GLY A 100 -21.00 -8.75 10.92
CA GLY A 100 -20.55 -10.07 11.40
C GLY A 100 -19.07 -10.12 11.79
N ILE A 101 -18.42 -8.96 12.00
CA ILE A 101 -17.00 -8.83 12.34
C ILE A 101 -16.85 -8.63 13.85
N LYS A 102 -15.85 -9.23 14.47
CA LYS A 102 -15.57 -9.03 15.91
C LYS A 102 -15.22 -7.56 16.18
N ARG A 103 -15.66 -7.04 17.32
CA ARG A 103 -15.39 -5.65 17.75
C ARG A 103 -13.91 -5.28 17.74
N ARG A 104 -13.04 -6.21 18.13
CA ARG A 104 -11.58 -6.02 18.11
C ARG A 104 -11.09 -5.72 16.69
N ASP A 105 -11.54 -6.49 15.72
CA ASP A 105 -11.08 -6.40 14.33
C ASP A 105 -11.65 -5.15 13.66
N LEU A 106 -12.93 -4.83 13.93
CA LEU A 106 -13.54 -3.59 13.45
C LEU A 106 -12.83 -2.34 13.99
N ARG A 107 -12.39 -2.38 15.27
CA ARG A 107 -11.60 -1.31 15.87
C ARG A 107 -10.25 -1.18 15.18
N ARG A 108 -9.55 -2.30 14.95
CA ARG A 108 -8.27 -2.31 14.23
C ARG A 108 -8.39 -1.65 12.86
N ILE A 109 -9.41 -2.01 12.09
CA ILE A 109 -9.71 -1.41 10.79
C ILE A 109 -9.98 0.10 10.93
N ALA A 110 -10.83 0.50 11.87
CA ALA A 110 -11.24 1.90 12.04
C ALA A 110 -10.09 2.83 12.50
N TYR A 111 -9.11 2.30 13.23
CA TYR A 111 -7.95 3.05 13.71
C TYR A 111 -6.69 2.84 12.86
N TYR A 112 -6.79 2.14 11.72
CA TYR A 112 -5.63 1.78 10.89
C TYR A 112 -4.52 1.11 11.71
N GLU A 113 -4.90 0.25 12.65
CA GLU A 113 -3.95 -0.46 13.51
C GLU A 113 -3.18 -1.47 12.64
N THR A 114 -1.85 -1.36 12.63
CA THR A 114 -0.98 -2.33 11.96
C THR A 114 -0.92 -3.60 12.78
N GLU A 115 -1.01 -4.74 12.10
CA GLU A 115 -0.75 -6.04 12.66
C GLU A 115 0.57 -6.54 12.09
N THR A 116 1.57 -6.61 12.97
CA THR A 116 2.85 -7.22 12.65
C THR A 116 2.63 -8.73 12.51
N SER A 117 2.84 -9.25 11.30
CA SER A 117 2.77 -10.68 11.02
C SER A 117 4.07 -11.16 10.38
N ARG A 118 4.47 -12.38 10.74
CA ARG A 118 5.57 -13.07 10.05
C ARG A 118 4.98 -13.76 8.83
N GLU A 119 5.42 -13.34 7.65
CA GLU A 119 4.93 -13.90 6.39
C GLU A 119 6.08 -14.56 5.63
N ASP A 120 5.78 -15.73 5.08
CA ASP A 120 6.66 -16.38 4.12
C ASP A 120 6.61 -15.62 2.80
N LEU A 121 7.78 -15.49 2.16
CA LEU A 121 7.91 -14.89 0.85
C LEU A 121 7.87 -15.97 -0.23
N TYR A 122 7.19 -15.68 -1.32
CA TYR A 122 7.04 -16.55 -2.47
C TYR A 122 7.50 -15.84 -3.74
N ILE A 123 7.94 -16.59 -4.74
CA ILE A 123 8.27 -16.09 -6.08
C ILE A 123 7.27 -16.68 -7.06
N VAL A 124 6.76 -15.83 -7.95
CA VAL A 124 5.86 -16.25 -9.04
C VAL A 124 6.66 -16.98 -10.11
N THR A 125 6.41 -18.28 -10.24
CA THR A 125 7.10 -19.14 -11.21
C THR A 125 6.37 -19.24 -12.55
N SER A 126 5.05 -19.03 -12.56
CA SER A 126 4.27 -18.88 -13.79
C SER A 126 3.03 -18.03 -13.55
N SER A 127 2.63 -17.24 -14.54
CA SER A 127 1.42 -16.40 -14.44
C SER A 127 0.70 -16.32 -15.78
N SER A 128 -0.63 -16.42 -15.74
CA SER A 128 -1.51 -16.17 -16.88
C SER A 128 -2.17 -14.78 -16.84
N SER A 129 -1.85 -13.97 -15.83
CA SER A 129 -2.44 -12.63 -15.62
C SER A 129 -1.40 -11.53 -15.82
N PRO A 130 -1.75 -10.40 -16.47
CA PRO A 130 -0.82 -9.28 -16.60
C PRO A 130 -0.57 -8.54 -15.28
N LYS A 131 -1.40 -8.77 -14.25
CA LYS A 131 -1.28 -8.10 -12.94
C LYS A 131 -0.29 -8.77 -11.99
N VAL A 132 0.10 -10.01 -12.26
CA VAL A 132 1.07 -10.77 -11.46
C VAL A 132 2.18 -11.20 -12.42
N LYS A 133 3.40 -10.71 -12.24
CA LYS A 133 4.49 -10.94 -13.19
C LYS A 133 5.33 -12.15 -12.80
N LEU A 134 5.90 -12.81 -13.80
CA LEU A 134 6.91 -13.84 -13.59
C LEU A 134 8.11 -13.25 -12.83
N GLY A 135 8.59 -13.93 -11.78
CA GLY A 135 9.71 -13.49 -10.95
C GLY A 135 9.34 -12.45 -9.88
N GLU A 136 8.09 -11.99 -9.82
CA GLU A 136 7.62 -11.09 -8.76
C GLU A 136 7.59 -11.83 -7.41
N THR A 137 7.99 -11.14 -6.34
CA THR A 137 7.91 -11.65 -4.98
C THR A 137 6.58 -11.25 -4.35
N LEU A 138 5.90 -12.21 -3.72
CA LEU A 138 4.61 -12.01 -3.07
C LEU A 138 4.67 -12.57 -1.64
N TYR A 139 4.10 -11.84 -0.69
CA TYR A 139 3.92 -12.37 0.66
C TYR A 139 2.80 -13.40 0.70
N GLY A 140 2.83 -14.32 1.67
CA GLY A 140 1.83 -15.38 1.81
C GLY A 140 0.38 -14.88 1.83
N THR A 141 0.10 -13.71 2.44
CA THR A 141 -1.24 -13.11 2.40
C THR A 141 -1.64 -12.63 1.01
N GLU A 142 -0.71 -12.05 0.25
CA GLU A 142 -0.95 -11.62 -1.13
C GLU A 142 -1.23 -12.81 -2.04
N VAL A 143 -0.45 -13.89 -1.91
CA VAL A 143 -0.70 -15.15 -2.65
C VAL A 143 -2.11 -15.65 -2.37
N ARG A 144 -2.53 -15.69 -1.10
CA ARG A 144 -3.89 -16.14 -0.71
C ARG A 144 -5.00 -15.25 -1.28
N ILE A 145 -4.80 -13.94 -1.34
CA ILE A 145 -5.80 -13.00 -1.87
C ILE A 145 -5.86 -13.07 -3.40
N LEU A 146 -4.69 -13.02 -4.05
CA LEU A 146 -4.57 -12.95 -5.49
C LEU A 146 -4.95 -14.28 -6.16
N SER A 147 -4.67 -15.43 -5.53
CA SER A 147 -5.08 -16.75 -6.04
C SER A 147 -6.60 -16.93 -6.13
N GLY A 148 -7.37 -16.15 -5.38
CA GLY A 148 -8.82 -16.10 -5.51
C GLY A 148 -9.31 -15.34 -6.76
N ALA A 149 -8.45 -14.55 -7.40
CA ALA A 149 -8.80 -13.68 -8.53
C ALA A 149 -8.02 -13.98 -9.83
N TYR A 150 -6.81 -14.54 -9.72
CA TYR A 150 -5.90 -14.76 -10.84
C TYR A 150 -5.29 -16.17 -10.79
N THR A 151 -4.97 -16.70 -11.97
CA THR A 151 -4.30 -18.00 -12.12
C THR A 151 -2.79 -17.80 -12.28
N PHE A 152 -2.02 -18.23 -11.30
CA PHE A 152 -0.55 -18.21 -11.27
C PHE A 152 -0.04 -19.33 -10.35
N GLN A 153 1.23 -19.69 -10.50
CA GLN A 153 1.94 -20.62 -9.63
C GLN A 153 3.05 -19.88 -8.88
N VAL A 154 3.33 -20.33 -7.66
CA VAL A 154 4.37 -19.77 -6.82
C VAL A 154 5.17 -20.87 -6.14
N GLU A 155 6.41 -20.56 -5.80
CA GLU A 155 7.24 -21.36 -4.91
C GLU A 155 7.78 -20.51 -3.77
N ARG A 156 8.21 -21.15 -2.67
CA ARG A 156 8.85 -20.41 -1.57
C ARG A 156 10.14 -19.77 -2.07
N ALA A 157 10.35 -18.53 -1.68
CA ALA A 157 11.60 -17.81 -1.92
C ALA A 157 12.66 -18.31 -0.93
N PHE A 158 13.87 -18.58 -1.42
CA PHE A 158 15.04 -18.93 -0.64
C PHE A 158 16.08 -17.83 -0.74
N LEU A 159 16.62 -17.42 0.41
CA LEU A 159 17.79 -16.56 0.48
C LEU A 159 19.04 -17.45 0.49
N VAL A 160 19.90 -17.28 -0.51
CA VAL A 160 21.15 -18.04 -0.60
C VAL A 160 22.23 -17.33 0.19
N THR A 161 22.58 -17.89 1.35
CA THR A 161 23.55 -17.30 2.28
C THR A 161 24.99 -17.57 1.86
N ALA A 162 25.25 -18.72 1.25
CA ALA A 162 26.58 -19.08 0.75
C ALA A 162 26.46 -19.88 -0.56
N ALA A 163 27.40 -19.66 -1.47
CA ALA A 163 27.55 -20.46 -2.69
C ALA A 163 29.03 -20.47 -3.09
N PRO A 164 29.55 -21.59 -3.64
CA PRO A 164 30.93 -21.68 -4.05
C PRO A 164 31.20 -20.90 -5.34
N LYS A 165 32.47 -20.58 -5.60
CA LYS A 165 32.91 -20.10 -6.92
C LYS A 165 32.82 -21.24 -7.92
N VAL A 166 32.38 -20.94 -9.14
CA VAL A 166 32.31 -21.93 -10.21
C VAL A 166 33.52 -21.75 -11.13
N VAL A 167 34.31 -22.80 -11.25
CA VAL A 167 35.46 -22.88 -12.14
C VAL A 167 35.25 -23.99 -13.16
N ALA A 168 35.83 -23.84 -14.34
CA ALA A 168 35.79 -24.88 -15.37
C ALA A 168 36.58 -26.12 -14.92
N GLU A 169 35.94 -27.28 -14.90
CA GLU A 169 36.54 -28.58 -14.57
C GLU A 169 37.45 -29.12 -15.69
N GLU A 170 37.32 -28.64 -16.92
CA GLU A 170 38.17 -29.01 -18.05
C GLU A 170 38.32 -27.86 -19.05
N ALA A 171 39.37 -27.91 -19.87
CA ALA A 171 39.60 -26.91 -20.91
C ALA A 171 38.77 -27.23 -22.17
N ASN A 172 37.87 -26.33 -22.56
CA ASN A 172 37.07 -26.45 -23.77
C ASN A 172 36.41 -25.11 -24.13
N THR A 173 35.73 -25.05 -25.28
CA THR A 173 34.89 -23.91 -25.64
C THR A 173 33.66 -23.85 -24.71
N ALA A 174 33.38 -22.69 -24.14
CA ALA A 174 32.18 -22.44 -23.36
C ALA A 174 30.99 -22.14 -24.28
N LEU A 175 29.89 -22.86 -24.09
CA LEU A 175 28.60 -22.60 -24.75
C LEU A 175 27.58 -22.19 -23.70
N ILE A 176 26.87 -21.09 -23.93
CA ILE A 176 25.88 -20.56 -22.97
C ILE A 176 24.48 -20.82 -23.52
N GLU A 177 23.74 -21.71 -22.85
CA GLU A 177 22.36 -22.05 -23.21
C GLU A 177 21.36 -21.50 -22.19
N GLU A 178 20.24 -20.95 -22.65
CA GLU A 178 19.09 -20.66 -21.79
C GLU A 178 18.15 -21.86 -21.75
N ARG A 179 17.85 -22.34 -20.53
CA ARG A 179 16.91 -23.42 -20.28
C ARG A 179 15.82 -22.96 -19.32
N LYS A 180 14.75 -23.75 -19.20
CA LYS A 180 13.66 -23.49 -18.26
C LYS A 180 13.52 -24.65 -17.28
N LEU A 181 13.30 -24.32 -16.02
CA LEU A 181 12.92 -25.29 -15.00
C LEU A 181 11.54 -25.86 -15.32
N GLN A 182 11.18 -26.95 -14.64
CA GLN A 182 9.83 -27.54 -14.73
C GLN A 182 8.73 -26.53 -14.34
N THR A 183 9.10 -25.54 -13.53
CA THR A 183 8.25 -24.45 -13.05
C THR A 183 8.02 -23.37 -14.11
N GLY A 184 8.80 -23.36 -15.19
CA GLY A 184 8.81 -22.34 -16.25
C GLY A 184 9.83 -21.22 -16.03
N GLU A 185 10.49 -21.18 -14.88
CA GLU A 185 11.52 -20.19 -14.57
C GLU A 185 12.78 -20.38 -15.45
N PRO A 186 13.27 -19.33 -16.10
CA PRO A 186 14.47 -19.40 -16.93
C PRO A 186 15.75 -19.47 -16.08
N PHE A 187 16.76 -20.18 -16.59
CA PHE A 187 18.11 -20.21 -16.05
C PHE A 187 19.12 -20.41 -17.19
N ARG A 188 20.39 -20.11 -16.94
CA ARG A 188 21.47 -20.32 -17.91
C ARG A 188 22.25 -21.57 -17.55
N VAL A 189 22.76 -22.27 -18.56
CA VAL A 189 23.70 -23.37 -18.40
C VAL A 189 24.92 -23.04 -19.23
N VAL A 190 26.07 -22.91 -18.55
CA VAL A 190 27.36 -22.85 -19.24
C VAL A 190 27.82 -24.28 -19.46
N VAL A 191 28.06 -24.68 -20.70
CA VAL A 191 28.54 -26.02 -21.06
C VAL A 191 30.00 -25.89 -21.47
N VAL A 192 30.90 -26.57 -20.75
CA VAL A 192 32.32 -26.66 -21.10
C VAL A 192 32.64 -28.13 -21.28
N GLY A 193 32.77 -28.54 -22.53
CA GLY A 193 32.96 -29.94 -22.93
C GLY A 193 31.83 -30.86 -22.46
N LYS A 194 32.10 -31.74 -21.49
CA LYS A 194 31.09 -32.68 -20.95
C LYS A 194 30.40 -32.17 -19.67
N HIS A 195 30.84 -31.03 -19.13
CA HIS A 195 30.34 -30.50 -17.87
C HIS A 195 29.34 -29.36 -18.08
N GLU A 196 28.21 -29.46 -17.39
CA GLU A 196 27.18 -28.41 -17.35
C GLU A 196 27.27 -27.63 -16.03
N TYR A 197 27.23 -26.30 -16.12
CA TYR A 197 27.26 -25.37 -15.00
C TYR A 197 25.98 -24.52 -15.04
N PRO A 198 24.88 -24.99 -14.44
CA PRO A 198 23.66 -24.21 -14.31
C PRO A 198 23.90 -23.00 -13.40
N VAL A 199 23.38 -21.84 -13.79
CA VAL A 199 23.44 -20.59 -13.03
C VAL A 199 22.13 -19.81 -13.19
N THR A 200 21.81 -18.94 -12.22
CA THR A 200 20.62 -18.09 -12.31
C THR A 200 20.77 -17.01 -13.40
N MET A 201 19.65 -16.43 -13.86
CA MET A 201 19.66 -15.40 -14.92
C MET A 201 20.36 -14.10 -14.54
N ASP A 202 20.41 -13.80 -13.24
CA ASP A 202 21.00 -12.60 -12.66
C ASP A 202 22.50 -12.77 -12.30
N THR A 203 23.04 -13.99 -12.38
CA THR A 203 24.46 -14.26 -12.11
C THR A 203 25.37 -13.58 -13.14
N GLU A 204 26.41 -12.87 -12.70
CA GLU A 204 27.43 -12.37 -13.62
C GLU A 204 28.37 -13.50 -14.08
N LEU A 205 28.56 -13.63 -15.40
CA LEU A 205 29.47 -14.59 -16.02
C LEU A 205 30.77 -13.89 -16.42
N TYR A 206 31.90 -14.54 -16.17
CA TYR A 206 33.24 -14.10 -16.58
C TYR A 206 33.72 -14.77 -17.88
N VAL A 207 32.85 -15.53 -18.53
CA VAL A 207 33.11 -16.21 -19.80
C VAL A 207 32.05 -15.81 -20.82
N GLU A 208 32.46 -15.65 -22.08
CA GLU A 208 31.58 -15.34 -23.21
C GLU A 208 31.18 -16.61 -23.99
N ASP A 209 30.06 -16.53 -24.72
CA ASP A 209 29.61 -17.63 -25.58
C ASP A 209 30.59 -17.83 -26.74
N GLY A 210 31.14 -19.04 -26.85
CA GLY A 210 32.18 -19.40 -27.82
C GLY A 210 33.62 -19.11 -27.38
N GLU A 211 33.86 -18.67 -26.14
CA GLU A 211 35.20 -18.44 -25.60
C GLU A 211 35.93 -19.77 -25.30
N GLU A 212 37.23 -19.85 -25.59
CA GLU A 212 38.08 -20.96 -25.14
C GLU A 212 38.42 -20.79 -23.65
N VAL A 213 37.88 -21.67 -22.82
CA VAL A 213 38.06 -21.63 -21.37
C VAL A 213 39.08 -22.67 -20.95
N GLY A 214 40.05 -22.27 -20.11
CA GLY A 214 41.05 -23.16 -19.54
C GLY A 214 40.55 -23.94 -18.32
N GLU A 215 41.16 -25.09 -18.02
CA GLU A 215 40.89 -25.82 -16.77
C GLU A 215 41.22 -24.92 -15.55
N GLY A 216 40.27 -24.81 -14.62
CA GLY A 216 40.36 -23.96 -13.44
C GLY A 216 40.04 -22.47 -13.68
N GLN A 217 39.70 -22.06 -14.90
CA GLN A 217 39.26 -20.69 -15.18
C GLN A 217 37.91 -20.41 -14.51
N LEU A 218 37.77 -19.20 -13.95
CA LEU A 218 36.56 -18.78 -13.25
C LEU A 218 35.42 -18.53 -14.24
N ILE A 219 34.29 -19.20 -14.04
CA ILE A 219 33.06 -19.01 -14.81
C ILE A 219 32.20 -17.94 -14.14
N CYS A 220 31.95 -18.05 -12.83
CA CYS A 220 31.23 -17.07 -12.04
C CYS A 220 31.65 -17.12 -10.57
N GLU A 221 31.52 -16.00 -9.88
CA GLU A 221 31.83 -15.90 -8.44
C GLU A 221 30.80 -16.67 -7.59
N ARG A 222 29.54 -16.68 -8.01
CA ARG A 222 28.46 -17.44 -7.38
C ARG A 222 27.48 -17.91 -8.46
N PRO A 223 27.05 -19.18 -8.45
CA PRO A 223 26.07 -19.70 -9.42
C PRO A 223 24.63 -19.25 -9.13
N THR A 224 24.41 -18.57 -8.01
CA THR A 224 23.09 -18.20 -7.51
C THR A 224 23.00 -16.69 -7.35
N GLY A 225 21.80 -16.14 -7.59
CA GLY A 225 21.40 -14.84 -7.08
C GLY A 225 21.30 -14.83 -5.54
N GLU A 226 20.96 -13.66 -4.98
CA GLU A 226 20.66 -13.53 -3.55
C GLU A 226 19.38 -14.29 -3.18
N VAL A 227 18.38 -14.23 -4.06
CA VAL A 227 17.06 -14.83 -3.84
C VAL A 227 16.68 -15.70 -5.04
N CYS A 228 16.19 -16.92 -4.80
CA CYS A 228 15.73 -17.81 -5.84
C CYS A 228 14.52 -18.65 -5.41
N SER A 229 13.86 -19.29 -6.37
CA SER A 229 12.77 -20.23 -6.08
C SER A 229 13.29 -21.50 -5.42
N GLN A 230 12.41 -22.24 -4.75
CA GLN A 230 12.77 -23.50 -4.11
C GLN A 230 13.34 -24.51 -5.11
N THR A 231 12.71 -24.68 -6.28
CA THR A 231 13.21 -25.62 -7.30
C THR A 231 14.58 -25.18 -7.84
N MET A 232 14.81 -23.88 -8.03
CA MET A 232 16.11 -23.34 -8.42
C MET A 232 17.17 -23.63 -7.36
N PHE A 233 16.86 -23.39 -6.09
CA PHE A 233 17.76 -23.67 -4.97
C PHE A 233 18.13 -25.16 -4.89
N GLU A 234 17.16 -26.06 -5.04
CA GLU A 234 17.37 -27.50 -5.02
C GLU A 234 18.25 -27.97 -6.20
N MET A 235 18.02 -27.45 -7.41
CA MET A 235 18.87 -27.75 -8.58
C MET A 235 20.33 -27.31 -8.34
N LEU A 236 20.53 -26.09 -7.84
CA LEU A 236 21.87 -25.53 -7.61
C LEU A 236 22.58 -26.27 -6.46
N SER A 237 21.85 -26.61 -5.39
CA SER A 237 22.38 -27.39 -4.27
C SER A 237 22.73 -28.83 -4.66
N ALA A 238 22.01 -29.41 -5.63
CA ALA A 238 22.33 -30.73 -6.16
C ALA A 238 23.60 -30.74 -7.03
N ARG A 239 23.89 -29.62 -7.73
CA ARG A 239 25.07 -29.51 -8.60
C ARG A 239 26.32 -29.03 -7.86
N TYR A 240 26.18 -28.04 -6.99
CA TYR A 240 27.31 -27.37 -6.35
C TYR A 240 27.35 -27.69 -4.85
N LEU A 241 28.46 -28.28 -4.42
CA LEU A 241 28.75 -28.51 -3.01
C LEU A 241 29.00 -27.17 -2.29
N GLY A 242 28.29 -26.92 -1.19
CA GLY A 242 28.46 -25.71 -0.38
C GLY A 242 27.49 -24.58 -0.69
N VAL A 243 26.42 -24.86 -1.46
CA VAL A 243 25.27 -23.95 -1.53
C VAL A 243 24.47 -24.08 -0.24
N GLU A 244 24.36 -22.99 0.50
CA GLU A 244 23.57 -22.89 1.72
C GLU A 244 22.52 -21.79 1.56
N GLY A 245 21.31 -22.06 2.04
CA GLY A 245 20.23 -21.10 2.00
C GLY A 245 19.08 -21.50 2.91
N GLN A 246 18.20 -20.54 3.15
CA GLN A 246 17.03 -20.72 4.01
C GLN A 246 15.81 -20.07 3.39
N PRO A 247 14.60 -20.60 3.65
CA PRO A 247 13.38 -19.96 3.20
C PRO A 247 13.23 -18.57 3.82
N ILE A 248 12.77 -17.61 3.03
CA ILE A 248 12.60 -16.23 3.46
C ILE A 248 11.30 -16.09 4.23
N THR A 249 11.42 -15.58 5.46
CA THR A 249 10.28 -15.15 6.27
C THR A 249 10.55 -13.74 6.76
N GLU A 250 9.67 -12.81 6.41
CA GLU A 250 9.80 -11.41 6.77
C GLU A 250 8.74 -11.00 7.80
N THR A 251 9.06 -9.95 8.56
CA THR A 251 8.12 -9.36 9.50
C THR A 251 7.51 -8.14 8.83
N VAL A 252 6.24 -8.23 8.46
CA VAL A 252 5.51 -7.18 7.76
C VAL A 252 4.45 -6.56 8.65
N ASP A 253 4.36 -5.24 8.60
CA ASP A 253 3.28 -4.48 9.23
C ASP A 253 2.09 -4.40 8.28
N ASN A 254 1.19 -5.37 8.40
CA ASN A 254 -0.01 -5.42 7.59
C ASN A 254 -1.06 -4.47 8.16
N LEU A 255 -1.54 -3.57 7.32
CA LEU A 255 -2.75 -2.82 7.63
C LEU A 255 -3.94 -3.79 7.61
N ALA A 256 -4.74 -3.79 8.66
CA ALA A 256 -5.98 -4.56 8.70
C ALA A 256 -7.00 -3.95 7.73
N PHE A 257 -7.19 -4.56 6.56
CA PHE A 257 -8.19 -4.13 5.59
C PHE A 257 -9.39 -5.06 5.56
N LEU A 258 -10.57 -4.47 5.35
CA LEU A 258 -11.76 -5.21 4.95
C LEU A 258 -11.89 -5.14 3.42
N VAL A 259 -11.43 -6.18 2.72
CA VAL A 259 -11.64 -6.27 1.26
C VAL A 259 -13.04 -6.82 1.00
N THR A 260 -14.00 -5.95 0.72
CA THR A 260 -15.39 -6.35 0.43
C THR A 260 -15.62 -6.68 -1.04
N ARG A 261 -14.77 -6.18 -1.94
CA ARG A 261 -14.82 -6.45 -3.38
C ARG A 261 -13.51 -6.07 -4.04
N VAL A 262 -12.94 -6.97 -4.85
CA VAL A 262 -11.88 -6.65 -5.80
C VAL A 262 -12.54 -6.44 -7.17
N LYS A 263 -12.37 -5.26 -7.78
CA LYS A 263 -12.82 -5.05 -9.17
C LYS A 263 -11.71 -5.49 -10.12
N GLY A 264 -12.02 -6.45 -10.98
CA GLY A 264 -11.17 -6.95 -12.06
C GLY A 264 -10.89 -5.87 -13.09
#